data_AF-A0A383E5M4-F1
#
_entry.id   AF-A0A383E5M4-F1
#
_cell.length_a   1.000
_cell.length_b   1.000
_cell.length_c   1.000
_cell.angle_alpha   90.00
_cell.angle_beta   90.00
_cell.angle_gamma   90.00
#
_symmetry.space_group_name_H-M   'P 1'
#
loop_
_entity.id
_entity.type
_entity.pdbx_description
1 polymer ?
#
loop_
_entity_poly.entity_id
_entity_poly.type
_entity_poly.pdbx_seq_one_letter_code
_entity_poly.pdbx_strand_id
1 'polypeptide(L)'
;MAQLLGPAQGYIRSDNGPEFIAAKVQQWLSKNQIKTIYIDPGSPWQNGYIESFHSRFRDECLGREMLLNLREARVVISDWRL
;
A
#
# COMPACT_ATOMS: atom_id res chain seq x y z
N MET A 1 12.72 -19.93 5.65
CA MET A 1 11.56 -20.25 4.79
C MET A 1 10.32 -19.58 5.37
N ALA A 2 10.11 -18.28 5.12
CA ALA A 2 8.85 -17.60 5.47
C ALA A 2 8.05 -17.42 4.18
N GLN A 3 7.02 -18.24 4.01
CA GLN A 3 6.12 -18.16 2.86
C GLN A 3 5.24 -16.91 2.97
N LEU A 4 5.10 -16.24 1.82
CA LEU A 4 4.08 -15.25 1.55
C LEU A 4 2.70 -15.85 1.84
N LEU A 5 2.08 -15.43 2.95
CA LEU A 5 0.64 -15.53 3.07
C LEU A 5 0.08 -14.53 2.05
N GLY A 6 -0.60 -15.03 1.00
CA GLY A 6 -1.51 -14.21 0.20
C GLY A 6 -2.53 -13.51 1.12
N PRO A 7 -3.30 -12.52 0.62
CA PRO A 7 -4.06 -11.59 1.46
C PRO A 7 -4.92 -12.36 2.47
N ALA A 8 -4.42 -12.45 3.71
CA ALA A 8 -5.14 -13.08 4.78
C ALA A 8 -6.34 -12.18 5.04
N GLN A 9 -7.54 -12.67 4.73
CA GLN A 9 -8.78 -11.93 4.96
C GLN A 9 -8.78 -11.41 6.40
N GLY A 10 -8.86 -10.09 6.56
CA GLY A 10 -8.80 -9.42 7.86
C GLY A 10 -7.41 -8.97 8.32
N TYR A 11 -6.38 -8.93 7.46
CA TYR A 11 -5.07 -8.34 7.78
C TYR A 11 -4.68 -7.22 6.83
N ILE A 12 -4.16 -6.12 7.38
CA ILE A 12 -3.50 -5.03 6.64
C ILE A 12 -2.03 -5.00 7.03
N ARG A 13 -1.15 -5.03 6.03
CA ARG A 13 0.28 -4.80 6.22
C ARG A 13 0.58 -3.33 5.99
N SER A 14 1.33 -2.72 6.89
CA SER A 14 1.78 -1.33 6.76
C SER A 14 3.15 -1.14 7.39
N ASP A 15 3.83 -0.07 7.02
CA ASP A 15 4.96 0.42 7.79
C ASP A 15 4.50 1.10 9.10
N ASN A 16 5.46 1.60 9.86
CA ASN A 16 5.21 2.31 11.12
C ASN A 16 4.96 3.82 10.91
N GLY A 17 4.45 4.22 9.73
CA GLY A 17 4.10 5.60 9.44
C GLY A 17 3.13 6.17 10.48
N PRO A 18 3.27 7.45 10.90
CA PRO A 18 2.45 8.08 11.92
C PRO A 18 0.94 8.00 11.61
N GLU A 19 0.57 8.01 10.34
CA GLU A 19 -0.80 7.85 9.86
C GLU A 19 -1.38 6.47 10.17
N PHE A 20 -0.56 5.41 10.15
CA PHE A 20 -1.00 4.04 10.38
C PHE A 20 -1.03 3.67 11.86
N ILE A 21 -0.12 4.22 12.67
CA ILE A 21 -0.13 4.04 14.13
C ILE A 21 -1.11 4.99 14.85
N ALA A 22 -1.76 5.91 14.11
CA ALA A 22 -2.70 6.86 14.69
C ALA A 22 -3.87 6.15 15.40
N ALA A 23 -4.20 6.60 16.61
CA ALA A 23 -5.22 5.95 17.45
C ALA A 23 -6.58 5.80 16.75
N LYS A 24 -6.98 6.80 15.94
CA LYS A 24 -8.25 6.77 15.21
C LYS A 24 -8.27 5.68 14.13
N VAL A 25 -7.15 5.46 13.45
CA VAL A 25 -6.99 4.40 12.45
C VAL A 25 -7.00 3.03 13.13
N GLN A 26 -6.24 2.85 14.20
CA GLN A 26 -6.23 1.60 14.98
C GLN A 26 -7.62 1.25 15.53
N GLN A 27 -8.37 2.24 16.02
CA GLN A 27 -9.73 2.03 16.51
C GLN A 27 -10.67 1.58 15.38
N TRP A 28 -10.56 2.18 14.19
CA TRP A 28 -11.37 1.78 13.05
C TRP A 28 -11.04 0.35 12.57
N LEU A 29 -9.75 -0.01 12.51
CA LEU A 29 -9.32 -1.35 12.12
C LEU A 29 -9.84 -2.41 13.10
N SER A 30 -9.70 -2.16 14.40
CA SER A 30 -10.24 -3.02 15.45
C SER A 30 -11.76 -3.20 15.34
N LYS A 31 -12.52 -2.12 15.10
CA LYS A 31 -13.98 -2.19 14.88
C LYS A 31 -14.38 -3.05 13.69
N ASN A 32 -13.57 -3.07 12.65
CA ASN A 32 -13.81 -3.87 11.44
C ASN A 32 -13.18 -5.27 11.51
N GLN A 33 -12.65 -5.68 12.67
CA GLN A 33 -11.96 -6.97 12.87
C GLN A 33 -10.74 -7.14 11.95
N ILE A 34 -10.11 -6.02 11.58
CA ILE A 34 -8.91 -5.99 10.76
C ILE A 34 -7.70 -5.89 11.70
N LYS A 35 -6.76 -6.80 11.55
CA LYS A 35 -5.48 -6.82 12.25
C LYS A 35 -4.40 -6.15 11.42
N THR A 36 -3.44 -5.51 12.08
CA THR A 36 -2.28 -4.90 11.43
C THR A 36 -1.04 -5.76 11.57
N ILE A 37 -0.31 -5.88 10.48
CA ILE A 37 1.04 -6.47 10.44
C ILE A 37 2.00 -5.31 10.17
N TYR A 38 2.66 -4.84 11.22
CA TYR A 38 3.70 -3.84 11.10
C TYR A 38 5.01 -4.45 10.63
N ILE A 39 5.85 -3.64 10.00
CA ILE A 39 7.24 -4.01 9.77
C ILE A 39 8.02 -3.99 11.09
N ASP A 40 8.94 -4.92 11.26
CA ASP A 40 9.86 -4.93 12.37
C ASP A 40 10.79 -3.70 12.32
N PRO A 41 11.07 -3.05 13.45
CA PRO A 41 12.01 -1.93 13.50
C PRO A 41 13.36 -2.32 12.87
N GLY A 42 13.87 -1.48 11.98
CA GLY A 42 15.14 -1.74 11.28
C GLY A 42 15.06 -2.79 10.17
N SER A 43 13.87 -3.23 9.75
CA SER A 43 13.68 -4.25 8.71
C SER A 43 13.05 -3.71 7.42
N PRO A 44 13.70 -2.78 6.68
CA PRO A 44 13.11 -2.15 5.49
C PRO A 44 12.78 -3.14 4.37
N TRP A 45 13.49 -4.27 4.27
CA TRP A 45 13.21 -5.32 3.28
C TRP A 45 11.81 -5.92 3.42
N GLN A 46 11.18 -5.81 4.59
CA GLN A 46 9.79 -6.22 4.81
C GLN A 46 8.77 -5.33 4.07
N ASN A 47 9.21 -4.17 3.56
CA ASN A 47 8.43 -3.25 2.75
C ASN A 47 8.62 -3.45 1.23
N GLY A 48 9.49 -4.39 0.82
CA GLY A 48 9.92 -4.52 -0.57
C GLY A 48 8.79 -4.75 -1.57
N TYR A 49 7.67 -5.35 -1.14
CA TYR A 49 6.51 -5.55 -2.01
C TYR A 49 5.86 -4.23 -2.44
N ILE A 50 5.54 -3.35 -1.48
CA ILE A 50 4.86 -2.08 -1.80
C ILE A 50 5.84 -1.12 -2.47
N GLU A 51 7.13 -1.15 -2.12
CA GLU A 51 8.16 -0.35 -2.80
C GLU A 51 8.33 -0.78 -4.26
N SER A 52 8.33 -2.09 -4.54
CA SER A 52 8.37 -2.61 -5.90
C SER A 52 7.13 -2.20 -6.70
N PHE A 53 5.95 -2.25 -6.07
CA PHE A 53 4.71 -1.76 -6.68
C PHE A 53 4.81 -0.26 -7.00
N HIS A 54 5.28 0.57 -6.08
CA HIS A 54 5.44 2.01 -6.31
C HIS A 54 6.45 2.32 -7.42
N SER A 55 7.55 1.57 -7.51
CA SER A 55 8.52 1.71 -8.62
C SER A 55 7.87 1.40 -9.95
N ARG A 56 7.20 0.24 -10.07
CA ARG A 56 6.50 -0.15 -11.30
C ARG A 56 5.40 0.84 -11.66
N PHE A 57 4.59 1.28 -10.70
CA PHE A 57 3.55 2.28 -10.94
C PHE A 57 4.13 3.60 -11.45
N ARG A 58 5.27 4.03 -10.90
CA ARG A 58 5.97 5.22 -11.36
C ARG A 58 6.50 5.05 -12.78
N ASP A 59 7.19 3.94 -13.08
CA ASP A 59 7.91 3.76 -14.34
C ASP A 59 7.00 3.31 -15.49
N GLU A 60 5.97 2.53 -15.17
CA GLU A 60 5.05 1.93 -16.15
C GLU A 60 3.79 2.76 -16.39
N CYS A 61 3.37 3.60 -15.42
CA CYS A 61 2.20 4.47 -15.56
C CYS A 61 2.59 5.95 -15.50
N LEU A 62 2.95 6.47 -14.33
CA LEU A 62 3.04 7.92 -14.13
C LEU A 62 4.12 8.59 -14.98
N GLY A 63 5.26 7.92 -15.18
CA GLY A 63 6.38 8.44 -15.96
C GLY A 63 6.13 8.46 -17.47
N ARG A 64 5.04 7.86 -17.95
CA ARG A 64 4.68 7.82 -19.38
C ARG A 64 3.65 8.87 -19.76
N GLU A 65 3.11 9.60 -18.78
CA GLU A 65 1.89 10.38 -18.92
C GLU A 65 2.09 11.82 -18.45
N MET A 66 1.57 12.79 -19.19
CA MET A 66 1.50 14.19 -18.75
C MET A 66 0.08 14.50 -18.29
N LEU A 67 -0.18 14.29 -16.99
CA LEU A 67 -1.52 14.46 -16.41
C LEU A 67 -1.82 15.93 -16.18
N LEU A 68 -2.79 16.48 -16.91
CA LEU A 68 -3.17 17.90 -16.87
C LEU A 68 -4.22 18.21 -15.80
N ASN A 69 -4.99 17.22 -15.39
CA ASN A 69 -6.03 17.37 -14.38
C ASN A 69 -6.37 16.06 -13.66
N LEU A 70 -7.14 16.17 -12.57
CA LEU A 70 -7.53 15.02 -11.75
C LEU A 70 -8.41 14.01 -12.48
N ARG A 71 -9.23 14.45 -13.45
CA ARG A 71 -10.13 13.55 -14.19
C ARG A 71 -9.32 12.62 -15.08
N GLU A 72 -8.35 13.18 -15.79
CA GLU A 72 -7.41 12.43 -16.63
C GLU A 72 -6.60 11.44 -15.78
N ALA A 73 -6.02 11.90 -14.67
CA ALA A 73 -5.30 11.02 -13.74
C ALA A 73 -6.14 9.82 -13.28
N ARG A 74 -7.43 10.03 -12.96
CA ARG A 74 -8.33 8.95 -12.56
C ARG A 74 -8.54 7.93 -13.66
N VAL A 75 -8.69 8.36 -14.92
CA VAL A 75 -8.88 7.46 -16.07
C VAL A 75 -7.60 6.66 -16.30
N VAL A 76 -6.47 7.33 -16.49
CA VAL A 76 -5.16 6.72 -16.77
C VAL A 76 -4.76 5.70 -15.69
N ILE A 77 -4.88 6.07 -14.40
CA ILE A 77 -4.51 5.18 -13.30
C ILE A 77 -5.49 3.99 -13.20
N SER A 78 -6.77 4.18 -13.52
CA SER A 78 -7.76 3.09 -13.50
C SER A 78 -7.50 2.10 -14.62
N ASP A 79 -7.12 2.58 -15.80
CA ASP A 79 -6.81 1.75 -16.97
C ASP A 79 -5.51 0.96 -16.75
N TRP A 80 -4.49 1.54 -16.09
CA TRP A 80 -3.27 0.80 -15.73
C TRP A 80 -3.50 -0.29 -14.68
N ARG A 81 -4.52 -0.15 -13.82
CA ARG A 81 -4.80 -1.10 -12.73
C ARG A 81 -5.36 -2.44 -13.22
N LEU A 82 -5.85 -2.52 -14.46
CA LEU A 82 -6.57 -3.67 -15.02
C LEU A 82 -5.66 -4.80 -15.51
#